data_AF-A0A1C6M2X4-F1
#
_entry.id   AF-A0A1C6M2X4-F1
#
_cell.length_a   1.000
_cell.length_b   1.000
_cell.length_c   1.000
_cell.angle_alpha   90.00
_cell.angle_beta   90.00
_cell.angle_gamma   90.00
#
_symmetry.space_group_name_H-M   'P 1'
#
loop_
_entity.id
_entity.type
_entity.pdbx_description
1 polymer ?
#
loop_
_entity_poly.entity_id
_entity_poly.type
_entity_poly.pdbx_seq_one_letter_code
_entity_poly.pdbx_strand_id
1 'polypeptide(L)'
;MSKRMCGATARLPLELIVLALDITPEMPGHPMEVATGLRCPLEAHTTGQHHELVRELGVPERGEVWARWSDGQVPDGLDVLADCPADNGLQGPDHDICTLYTGHPGGHSWEFPDPEYEAIVHSPAYERLQAEVDRYLGRDRNTTDDRTAPTPRTAASAHRSPTE
;
A
#
# COMPACT_ATOMS: atom_id res chain seq x y z
N MET A 1 19.61 -4.20 -20.17
CA MET A 1 18.97 -2.92 -19.81
C MET A 1 18.11 -3.21 -18.60
N SER A 2 18.31 -2.52 -17.48
CA SER A 2 17.45 -2.71 -16.30
C SER A 2 16.03 -2.28 -16.65
N LYS A 3 15.10 -3.23 -16.54
CA LYS A 3 13.66 -3.04 -16.66
C LYS A 3 13.25 -1.98 -15.63
N ARG A 4 12.55 -0.93 -16.08
CA ARG A 4 12.11 0.19 -15.23
C ARG A 4 10.68 0.53 -15.61
N MET A 5 9.88 0.90 -14.62
CA MET A 5 8.54 1.43 -14.88
C MET A 5 8.62 2.68 -15.75
N CYS A 6 7.55 2.95 -16.48
CA CYS A 6 7.44 4.08 -17.39
C CYS A 6 7.56 5.42 -16.67
N GLY A 7 6.70 5.66 -15.67
CA GLY A 7 6.69 6.91 -14.90
C GLY A 7 6.28 8.16 -15.69
N ALA A 8 5.73 8.03 -16.90
CA ALA A 8 5.14 9.15 -17.63
C ALA A 8 4.06 9.80 -16.77
N THR A 9 4.06 11.13 -16.66
CA THR A 9 3.13 11.85 -15.80
C THR A 9 2.10 12.65 -16.58
N ALA A 10 0.93 12.82 -15.97
CA ALA A 10 -0.14 13.64 -16.50
C ALA A 10 -0.99 14.23 -15.35
N ARG A 11 -1.91 15.13 -15.70
CA ARG A 11 -2.93 15.66 -14.79
C ARG A 11 -4.30 15.28 -15.33
N LEU A 12 -5.15 14.73 -14.47
CA LEU A 12 -6.51 14.37 -14.86
C LEU A 12 -7.34 15.64 -15.07
N PRO A 13 -7.95 15.83 -16.26
CA PRO A 13 -8.84 16.96 -16.52
C PRO A 13 -10.11 16.92 -15.65
N LEU A 14 -10.70 18.10 -15.39
CA LEU A 14 -11.86 18.22 -14.51
C LEU A 14 -13.06 17.41 -15.02
N GLU A 15 -13.26 17.38 -16.33
CA GLU A 15 -14.30 16.60 -17.00
C GLU A 15 -14.16 15.11 -16.74
N LEU A 16 -12.93 14.59 -16.67
CA LEU A 16 -12.69 13.18 -16.35
C LEU A 16 -12.78 12.91 -14.85
N ILE A 17 -12.50 13.90 -13.99
CA ILE A 17 -12.76 13.77 -12.54
C ILE A 17 -14.26 13.58 -12.29
N VAL A 18 -15.09 14.42 -12.91
CA VAL A 18 -16.55 14.32 -12.79
C VAL A 18 -17.03 12.98 -13.36
N LEU A 19 -16.54 12.59 -14.54
CA LEU A 19 -16.91 11.31 -15.14
C LEU A 19 -16.51 10.11 -14.25
N ALA A 20 -15.34 10.12 -13.63
CA ALA A 20 -14.89 9.06 -12.74
C ALA A 20 -15.80 8.88 -11.51
N LEU A 21 -16.36 9.98 -10.99
CA LEU A 21 -17.32 9.94 -9.90
C LEU A 21 -18.67 9.34 -10.36
N ASP A 22 -19.08 9.65 -11.58
CA ASP A 22 -20.36 9.24 -12.16
C ASP A 22 -20.40 7.78 -12.68
N ILE A 23 -19.25 7.11 -12.86
CA ILE A 23 -19.20 5.70 -13.33
C ILE A 23 -19.98 4.75 -12.41
N THR A 24 -20.09 5.06 -11.12
CA THR A 24 -20.91 4.32 -10.15
C THR A 24 -21.83 5.26 -9.37
N PRO A 25 -22.97 5.67 -9.94
CA PRO A 25 -23.85 6.65 -9.30
C PRO A 25 -24.51 6.11 -8.01
N GLU A 26 -24.61 4.79 -7.89
CA GLU A 26 -25.10 4.06 -6.71
C GLU A 26 -24.15 4.18 -5.50
N MET A 27 -22.87 4.50 -5.76
CA MET A 27 -21.84 4.71 -4.75
C MET A 27 -21.26 6.12 -4.95
N PRO A 28 -21.90 7.15 -4.37
CA PRO A 28 -21.41 8.52 -4.49
C PRO A 28 -20.04 8.61 -3.85
N GLY A 29 -19.01 8.75 -4.69
CA GLY A 29 -17.64 8.92 -4.25
C GLY A 29 -17.38 10.36 -3.83
N HIS A 30 -16.45 10.56 -2.90
CA HIS A 30 -15.93 11.88 -2.60
C HIS A 30 -14.90 12.28 -3.66
N PRO A 31 -14.81 13.56 -4.10
CA PRO A 31 -13.78 13.99 -5.06
C PRO A 31 -12.33 13.70 -4.64
N MET A 32 -12.08 13.50 -3.35
CA MET A 32 -10.75 13.10 -2.83
C MET A 32 -10.41 11.63 -3.08
N GLU A 33 -11.37 10.80 -3.48
CA GLU A 33 -11.16 9.42 -3.91
C GLU A 33 -10.66 9.33 -5.35
N VAL A 34 -10.60 10.46 -6.08
CA VAL A 34 -10.12 10.51 -7.46
C VAL A 34 -8.68 11.02 -7.50
N ALA A 35 -7.75 10.20 -7.97
CA ALA A 35 -6.37 10.62 -8.20
C ALA A 35 -6.33 11.65 -9.34
N THR A 36 -5.66 12.78 -9.11
CA THR A 36 -5.58 13.89 -10.09
C THR A 36 -4.18 14.10 -10.67
N GLY A 37 -3.14 13.67 -9.95
CA GLY A 37 -1.78 13.53 -10.49
C GLY A 37 -1.58 12.08 -10.90
N LEU A 38 -1.22 11.86 -12.17
CA LEU A 38 -1.11 10.53 -12.76
C LEU A 38 0.35 10.19 -13.04
N ARG A 39 0.72 8.91 -12.87
CA ARG A 39 2.08 8.43 -13.13
C ARG A 39 2.08 6.97 -13.62
N CYS A 40 2.23 6.77 -14.91
CA CYS A 40 2.13 5.45 -15.54
C CYS A 40 2.96 4.36 -14.82
N PRO A 41 2.32 3.33 -14.23
CA PRO A 41 3.01 2.28 -13.50
C PRO A 41 3.47 1.12 -14.41
N LEU A 42 3.10 1.14 -15.69
CA LEU A 42 3.44 0.07 -16.64
C LEU A 42 4.94 0.01 -16.94
N GLU A 43 5.46 -1.20 -17.11
CA GLU A 43 6.84 -1.42 -17.56
C GLU A 43 6.98 -1.36 -19.09
N ALA A 44 5.96 -1.82 -19.82
CA ALA A 44 5.96 -1.85 -21.28
C ALA A 44 4.63 -1.31 -21.82
N HIS A 45 4.56 -1.05 -23.12
CA HIS A 45 3.34 -0.61 -23.79
C HIS A 45 3.16 -1.35 -25.11
N THR A 46 1.93 -1.73 -25.43
CA THR A 46 1.57 -2.35 -26.72
C THR A 46 1.20 -1.31 -27.77
N THR A 47 0.49 -0.25 -27.36
CA THR A 47 -0.07 0.79 -28.24
C THR A 47 0.53 2.17 -28.00
N GLY A 48 1.46 2.30 -27.04
CA GLY A 48 1.99 3.59 -26.58
C GLY A 48 1.05 4.36 -25.65
N GLN A 49 -0.07 3.75 -25.22
CA GLN A 49 -0.99 4.33 -24.25
C GLN A 49 -0.53 4.08 -22.83
N HIS A 50 -0.38 5.15 -22.07
CA HIS A 50 -0.18 5.13 -20.64
C HIS A 50 -1.49 4.98 -19.90
N HIS A 51 -1.42 4.40 -18.70
CA HIS A 51 -2.58 4.16 -17.84
C HIS A 51 -2.23 4.51 -16.39
N GLU A 52 -3.22 4.90 -15.61
CA GLU A 52 -3.09 5.10 -14.15
C GLU A 52 -4.43 4.83 -13.48
N LEU A 53 -4.40 4.20 -12.31
CA LEU A 53 -5.58 4.01 -11.48
C LEU A 53 -6.03 5.36 -10.92
N VAL A 54 -7.27 5.76 -11.21
CA VAL A 54 -7.82 7.02 -10.72
C VAL A 54 -8.86 6.85 -9.63
N ARG A 55 -9.55 5.70 -9.57
CA ARG A 55 -10.54 5.43 -8.53
C ARG A 55 -10.79 3.94 -8.37
N GLU A 56 -10.62 3.45 -7.15
CA GLU A 56 -11.07 2.12 -6.75
C GLU A 56 -12.60 2.12 -6.61
N LEU A 57 -13.27 1.10 -7.17
CA LEU A 57 -14.72 0.94 -6.99
C LEU A 57 -15.06 0.05 -5.78
N GLY A 58 -14.07 -0.66 -5.22
CA GLY A 58 -14.26 -1.50 -4.04
C GLY A 58 -15.19 -2.71 -4.23
N VAL A 59 -15.53 -3.04 -5.48
CA VAL A 59 -16.35 -4.19 -5.86
C VAL A 59 -15.59 -5.00 -6.91
N PRO A 60 -14.98 -6.14 -6.55
CA PRO A 60 -14.08 -6.88 -7.44
C PRO A 60 -14.66 -7.21 -8.81
N GLU A 61 -15.97 -7.47 -8.91
CA GLU A 61 -16.64 -7.80 -10.17
C GLU A 61 -16.81 -6.60 -11.11
N ARG A 62 -16.63 -5.38 -10.61
CA ARG A 62 -16.80 -4.14 -11.38
C ARG A 62 -15.48 -3.61 -11.94
N GLY A 63 -14.34 -4.10 -11.45
CA GLY A 63 -13.03 -3.54 -11.75
C GLY A 63 -12.85 -2.12 -11.19
N GLU A 64 -11.84 -1.43 -11.68
CA GLU A 64 -11.43 -0.12 -11.20
C GLU A 64 -11.39 0.89 -12.34
N VAL A 65 -11.42 2.18 -12.01
CA VAL A 65 -11.40 3.25 -13.01
C VAL A 65 -9.97 3.66 -13.29
N TRP A 66 -9.54 3.46 -14.53
CA TRP A 66 -8.22 3.81 -15.03
C TRP A 66 -8.31 4.97 -16.02
N ALA A 67 -7.45 5.98 -15.87
CA ALA A 67 -7.27 6.98 -16.92
C ALA A 67 -6.30 6.46 -17.97
N ARG A 68 -6.53 6.85 -19.24
CA ARG A 68 -5.62 6.57 -20.35
C ARG A 68 -5.17 7.85 -21.05
N TRP A 69 -3.93 7.86 -21.54
CA TRP A 69 -3.38 8.96 -22.33
C TRP A 69 -2.25 8.48 -23.25
N SER A 70 -1.94 9.27 -24.28
CA SER A 70 -0.75 9.05 -25.12
C SER A 70 0.42 9.92 -24.64
N ASP A 71 1.64 9.53 -24.98
CA ASP A 71 2.85 10.29 -24.58
C ASP A 71 2.75 11.78 -24.93
N GLY A 72 3.07 12.63 -23.94
CA GLY A 72 2.97 14.09 -24.04
C GLY A 72 1.55 14.66 -24.22
N GLN A 73 0.49 13.85 -24.17
CA GLN A 73 -0.90 14.28 -24.28
C GLN A 73 -1.60 14.34 -22.92
N VAL A 74 -2.69 15.10 -22.86
CA VAL A 74 -3.60 15.07 -21.72
C VAL A 74 -4.43 13.77 -21.75
N PRO A 75 -4.86 13.25 -20.58
CA PRO A 75 -5.80 12.15 -20.51
C PRO A 75 -7.08 12.46 -21.28
N ASP A 76 -7.48 11.51 -22.12
CA ASP A 76 -8.57 11.65 -23.08
C ASP A 76 -9.68 10.62 -22.87
N GLY A 77 -9.52 9.74 -21.88
CA GLY A 77 -10.52 8.73 -21.56
C GLY A 77 -10.29 8.06 -20.21
N LEU A 78 -11.36 7.38 -19.78
CA LEU A 78 -11.37 6.47 -18.65
C LEU A 78 -11.81 5.09 -19.15
N ASP A 79 -11.21 4.06 -18.59
CA ASP A 79 -11.58 2.67 -18.79
C ASP A 79 -11.91 2.04 -17.44
N VAL A 80 -12.86 1.11 -17.43
CA VAL A 80 -13.15 0.31 -16.25
C VAL A 80 -12.53 -1.06 -16.47
N LEU A 81 -11.46 -1.36 -15.74
CA LEU A 81 -10.63 -2.54 -15.95
C LEU A 81 -10.54 -3.36 -14.67
N ALA A 82 -10.71 -4.68 -14.78
CA ALA A 82 -10.56 -5.59 -13.64
C ALA A 82 -9.11 -5.68 -13.18
N ASP A 83 -8.88 -5.94 -11.90
CA ASP A 83 -7.54 -6.17 -11.34
C ASP A 83 -6.89 -7.41 -11.94
N CYS A 84 -5.57 -7.39 -12.05
CA CYS A 84 -4.79 -8.54 -12.47
C CYS A 84 -4.84 -9.61 -11.38
N PRO A 85 -5.21 -10.86 -11.69
CA PRO A 85 -5.39 -11.92 -10.70
C PRO A 85 -4.06 -12.52 -10.20
N ALA A 86 -2.92 -11.99 -10.65
CA ALA A 86 -1.62 -12.56 -10.37
C ALA A 86 -1.15 -12.17 -8.96
N ASP A 87 -0.52 -13.12 -8.28
CA ASP A 87 0.24 -12.92 -7.06
C ASP A 87 1.69 -13.39 -7.28
N ASN A 88 2.58 -13.03 -6.36
CA ASN A 88 3.98 -13.44 -6.43
C ASN A 88 4.24 -14.89 -5.93
N GLY A 89 3.18 -15.64 -5.58
CA GLY A 89 3.23 -17.02 -5.09
C GLY A 89 3.82 -17.19 -3.69
N LEU A 90 4.15 -16.11 -2.98
CA LEU A 90 4.71 -16.16 -1.63
C LEU A 90 3.60 -16.19 -0.57
N GLN A 91 3.98 -16.55 0.66
CA GLN A 91 3.08 -16.56 1.82
C GLN A 91 3.59 -15.61 2.91
N GLY A 92 2.67 -15.10 3.72
CA GLY A 92 3.03 -14.26 4.86
C GLY A 92 3.40 -12.83 4.44
N PRO A 93 4.34 -12.17 5.14
CA PRO A 93 4.65 -10.75 4.92
C PRO A 93 5.21 -10.43 3.53
N ASP A 94 5.78 -11.41 2.84
CA ASP A 94 6.36 -11.24 1.51
C ASP A 94 5.34 -11.54 0.39
N HIS A 95 4.12 -11.95 0.73
CA HIS A 95 3.04 -12.13 -0.24
C HIS A 95 2.62 -10.77 -0.81
N ASP A 96 2.62 -10.67 -2.14
CA ASP A 96 2.25 -9.46 -2.86
C ASP A 96 1.34 -9.80 -4.04
N ILE A 97 0.41 -8.89 -4.34
CA ILE A 97 -0.57 -9.01 -5.41
C ILE A 97 -0.33 -7.94 -6.47
N CYS A 98 -0.75 -8.23 -7.70
CA CYS A 98 -0.56 -7.28 -8.79
C CYS A 98 -1.54 -6.11 -8.62
N THR A 99 -1.03 -4.90 -8.57
CA THR A 99 -1.85 -3.67 -8.45
C THR A 99 -2.19 -3.05 -9.82
N LEU A 100 -1.99 -3.82 -10.90
CA LEU A 100 -2.28 -3.40 -12.28
C LEU A 100 -3.54 -4.09 -12.79
N TYR A 101 -4.12 -3.58 -13.87
CA TYR A 101 -5.28 -4.19 -14.51
C TYR A 101 -4.98 -5.51 -15.25
N THR A 102 -5.98 -6.37 -15.42
CA THR A 102 -5.88 -7.64 -16.14
C THR A 102 -5.40 -7.43 -17.57
N GLY A 103 -4.37 -8.19 -17.95
CA GLY A 103 -3.80 -8.15 -19.30
C GLY A 103 -2.88 -6.94 -19.54
N HIS A 104 -2.45 -6.25 -18.48
CA HIS A 104 -1.44 -5.21 -18.57
C HIS A 104 -0.17 -5.72 -19.29
N PRO A 105 0.48 -4.90 -20.12
CA PRO A 105 1.75 -5.24 -20.72
C PRO A 105 2.89 -5.20 -19.70
N GLY A 106 3.97 -5.91 -20.02
CA GLY A 106 5.19 -5.93 -19.20
C GLY A 106 5.11 -6.92 -18.03
N GLY A 107 5.92 -6.68 -17.02
CA GLY A 107 5.89 -7.47 -15.78
C GLY A 107 4.89 -6.92 -14.75
N HIS A 108 4.73 -7.64 -13.65
CA HIS A 108 3.81 -7.29 -12.58
C HIS A 108 4.35 -6.19 -11.65
N SER A 109 3.48 -5.50 -10.93
CA SER A 109 3.83 -4.37 -10.04
C SER A 109 4.94 -4.69 -9.05
N TRP A 110 4.96 -5.89 -8.46
CA TRP A 110 5.99 -6.32 -7.50
C TRP A 110 7.38 -6.52 -8.13
N GLU A 111 7.48 -6.67 -9.46
CA GLU A 111 8.76 -6.90 -10.14
C GLU A 111 9.56 -5.60 -10.35
N PHE A 112 8.90 -4.45 -10.27
CA PHE A 112 9.53 -3.13 -10.47
C PHE A 112 9.12 -2.19 -9.35
N PRO A 113 9.99 -1.97 -8.36
CA PRO A 113 9.66 -1.10 -7.26
C PRO A 113 9.43 0.33 -7.77
N ASP A 114 8.37 0.96 -7.25
CA ASP A 114 8.11 2.36 -7.49
C ASP A 114 9.18 3.21 -6.79
N PRO A 115 9.99 4.00 -7.51
CA PRO A 115 11.04 4.80 -6.91
C PRO A 115 10.49 5.87 -5.94
N GLU A 116 9.23 6.29 -6.07
CA GLU A 116 8.60 7.20 -5.10
C GLU A 116 8.29 6.47 -3.80
N TYR A 117 7.72 5.27 -3.89
CA TYR A 117 7.54 4.39 -2.74
C TYR A 117 8.88 4.06 -2.07
N GLU A 118 9.92 3.68 -2.82
CA GLU A 118 11.26 3.43 -2.28
C GLU A 118 11.81 4.65 -1.55
N ALA A 119 11.66 5.85 -2.12
CA ALA A 119 12.10 7.08 -1.47
C ALA A 119 11.34 7.37 -0.17
N ILE A 120 10.05 7.03 -0.11
CA ILE A 120 9.22 7.19 1.10
C ILE A 120 9.65 6.21 2.19
N VAL A 121 9.74 4.91 1.89
CA VAL A 121 10.05 3.88 2.90
C VAL A 121 11.48 3.99 3.44
N HIS A 122 12.39 4.60 2.68
CA HIS A 122 13.74 4.91 3.12
C HIS A 122 13.89 6.35 3.66
N SER A 123 12.79 7.08 3.85
CA SER A 123 12.85 8.43 4.41
C SER A 123 12.96 8.41 5.95
N PRO A 124 13.69 9.36 6.56
CA PRO A 124 13.74 9.50 8.02
C PRO A 124 12.36 9.76 8.65
N ALA A 125 11.38 10.24 7.88
CA ALA A 125 10.02 10.42 8.35
C ALA A 125 9.30 9.08 8.50
N TYR A 126 9.46 8.18 7.53
CA TYR A 126 8.91 6.83 7.57
C TYR A 126 9.54 5.99 8.68
N GLU A 127 10.86 6.07 8.88
CA GLU A 127 11.53 5.40 10.00
C GLU A 127 10.95 5.80 11.36
N ARG A 128 10.67 7.10 11.56
CA ARG A 128 10.04 7.59 12.79
C ARG A 128 8.60 7.11 12.94
N LEU A 129 7.83 7.11 11.84
CA LEU A 129 6.45 6.61 11.84
C LEU A 129 6.42 5.12 12.19
N GLN A 130 7.31 4.32 11.59
CA GLN A 130 7.36 2.88 11.83
C GLN A 130 7.71 2.56 13.28
N ALA A 131 8.67 3.28 13.88
CA ALA A 131 9.01 3.12 15.29
C ALA A 131 7.82 3.43 16.23
N GLU A 132 6.98 4.41 15.87
CA GLU A 132 5.78 4.72 16.63
C GLU A 132 4.70 3.65 16.48
N VAL A 133 4.52 3.12 15.27
CA VAL A 133 3.60 2.01 14.99
C VAL A 133 4.03 0.75 15.74
N ASP A 134 5.31 0.40 15.73
CA ASP A 134 5.82 -0.78 16.45
C ASP A 134 5.62 -0.66 17.96
N ARG A 135 5.83 0.54 18.52
CA ARG A 135 5.51 0.84 19.92
C ARG A 135 4.02 0.66 20.22
N TYR A 136 3.15 1.22 19.37
CA TYR A 136 1.69 1.10 19.53
C TYR A 136 1.23 -0.36 19.46
N LEU A 137 1.84 -1.15 18.57
CA LEU A 137 1.53 -2.57 18.39
C LEU A 137 2.24 -3.48 19.40
N GLY A 138 3.06 -2.94 20.30
CA GLY A 138 3.83 -3.72 21.28
C GLY A 138 4.86 -4.66 20.65
N ARG A 139 5.38 -4.33 19.47
CA ARG A 139 6.37 -5.12 18.72
C ARG A 139 7.81 -4.71 18.98
N ASP A 140 8.04 -3.79 19.91
CA ASP A 140 9.38 -3.40 20.33
C ASP A 140 10.17 -4.65 20.72
N ARG A 141 11.21 -4.96 19.94
CA ARG A 141 12.16 -6.05 20.21
C ARG A 141 13.05 -5.67 21.39
N ASN A 142 12.47 -5.51 22.58
CA ASN A 142 13.14 -5.65 23.87
C ASN A 142 12.14 -5.47 25.01
N THR A 143 11.65 -6.58 25.52
CA THR A 143 11.56 -6.71 26.98
C THR A 143 12.34 -7.96 27.33
N THR A 144 13.65 -7.81 27.50
CA THR A 144 14.38 -8.67 28.41
C THR A 144 13.65 -8.59 29.74
N ASP A 145 12.92 -9.66 30.08
CA ASP A 145 12.33 -9.93 31.38
C ASP A 145 13.48 -10.05 32.39
N ASP A 146 14.04 -8.90 32.80
CA ASP A 146 14.92 -8.80 33.96
C ASP A 146 14.05 -8.95 35.21
N ARG A 147 13.60 -10.19 35.46
CA ARG A 147 13.09 -10.56 36.77
C ARG A 147 14.27 -10.52 37.73
N THR A 148 14.41 -9.36 38.35
CA THR A 148 15.16 -9.14 39.57
C THR A 148 14.89 -10.31 40.52
N ALA A 149 15.91 -11.15 40.73
CA ALA A 149 15.88 -12.20 41.73
C ALA A 149 15.57 -11.58 43.10
N PRO A 150 14.63 -12.12 43.90
CA PRO A 150 14.41 -11.60 45.23
C PRO A 150 15.60 -11.96 46.12
N THR A 151 16.20 -10.94 46.72
CA THR A 151 17.22 -11.05 47.78
C THR A 151 16.66 -11.86 48.96
N PRO A 152 17.45 -12.76 49.58
CA PRO A 152 16.98 -13.52 50.74
C PRO A 152 16.89 -12.59 51.96
N ARG A 153 15.66 -12.27 52.39
CA ARG A 153 15.43 -11.62 53.69
C ARG A 153 15.49 -12.66 54.80
N THR A 154 16.59 -12.61 55.54
CA THR A 154 16.70 -13.12 56.91
C THR A 154 15.69 -12.41 57.81
N ALA A 155 14.78 -13.14 58.42
CA ALA A 155 14.09 -12.75 59.65
C ALA A 155 13.48 -14.01 60.31
N ALA A 156 14.25 -14.65 61.18
CA ALA A 156 13.73 -15.63 62.12
C ALA A 156 13.44 -14.95 63.46
N SER A 157 12.39 -15.45 64.13
CA SER A 157 11.90 -15.13 65.48
C SER A 157 10.77 -14.09 65.49
N ALA A 158 9.63 -14.29 66.16
CA ALA A 158 9.07 -15.41 66.92
C ALA A 158 7.60 -15.03 67.23
N HIS A 159 6.70 -16.02 67.39
CA HIS A 159 5.75 -16.16 68.51
C HIS A 159 4.65 -17.18 68.20
N ARG A 160 4.59 -18.27 68.99
CA ARG A 160 3.57 -18.62 70.02
C ARG A 160 2.31 -19.24 69.40
N SER A 161 1.72 -20.36 69.83
CA SER A 161 1.41 -20.98 71.14
C SER A 161 0.87 -22.42 70.86
N PRO A 162 0.17 -23.17 71.76
CA PRO A 162 0.25 -23.44 73.21
C PRO A 162 0.23 -24.99 73.52
N THR A 163 -0.03 -25.35 74.79
CA THR A 163 -0.50 -26.65 75.36
C THR A 163 0.53 -27.78 75.44
N GLU A 164 0.78 -28.47 76.56
CA GLU A 164 0.18 -28.60 77.91
C GLU A 164 1.27 -28.67 78.99
#